data_AF-A0A0F2PB11-F1
#
_entry.id   AF-A0A0F2PB11-F1
#
_cell.length_a   1.000
_cell.length_b   1.000
_cell.length_c   1.000
_cell.angle_alpha   90.00
_cell.angle_beta   90.00
_cell.angle_gamma   90.00
#
_symmetry.space_group_name_H-M   'P 1'
#
loop_
_entity.id
_entity.type
_entity.pdbx_description
1 polymer ?
#
loop_
_entity_poly.entity_id
_entity_poly.type
_entity_poly.pdbx_seq_one_letter_code
_entity_poly.pdbx_strand_id
1 'polypeptide(L)' 'MLCKDCLHFKQWKQIEAAVCEKTRKLVETNSRPCDEFVSKMQMTDEWGEDANGKCGCRK' A
#
# COMPACT_ATOMS: atom_id res chain seq x y z
N MET A 1 10.25 -5.52 -5.04
CA MET A 1 8.90 -5.00 -4.77
C MET A 1 8.11 -6.10 -4.12
N LEU A 2 7.68 -5.92 -2.87
CA LEU A 2 6.94 -6.90 -2.06
C LEU A 2 5.55 -6.37 -1.71
N CYS A 3 4.63 -7.25 -1.30
CA CYS A 3 3.29 -6.83 -0.89
C CYS A 3 3.33 -5.80 0.26
N LYS A 4 4.32 -5.86 1.17
CA LYS A 4 4.53 -4.85 2.22
C LYS A 4 4.83 -3.43 1.72
N ASP A 5 5.34 -3.32 0.49
CA ASP A 5 5.64 -2.03 -0.15
C ASP A 5 4.41 -1.44 -0.86
N CYS A 6 3.27 -2.15 -0.81
CA CYS A 6 2.02 -1.71 -1.41
C CYS A 6 1.32 -0.69 -0.52
N LEU A 7 0.70 0.32 -1.12
CA LEU A 7 -0.10 1.31 -0.42
C LEU A 7 -1.29 0.69 0.34
N HIS A 8 -1.87 -0.38 -0.20
CA HIS A 8 -3.01 -1.08 0.39
C HIS A 8 -2.60 -2.10 1.46
N PHE A 9 -1.31 -2.20 1.77
CA PHE A 9 -0.82 -3.12 2.77
C PHE A 9 -1.03 -2.56 4.18
N LYS A 10 -1.74 -3.33 5.01
CA LYS A 10 -1.95 -3.01 6.42
C LYS A 10 -1.53 -4.17 7.27
N GLN A 11 -0.57 -3.91 8.16
CA GLN A 11 -0.09 -4.89 9.12
C GLN A 11 -0.58 -4.53 10.52
N TRP A 12 -1.16 -5.51 11.20
CA TRP A 12 -1.48 -5.40 12.62
C TRP A 12 -0.36 -6.02 13.44
N LYS A 13 0.48 -5.16 14.04
CA LYS A 13 1.61 -5.60 14.89
C LYS A 13 1.18 -6.45 16.10
N GLN A 14 -0.06 -6.32 16.55
CA GLN A 14 -0.60 -7.04 17.69
C GLN A 14 -0.83 -8.54 17.42
N ILE A 15 -1.08 -8.91 16.16
CA ILE A 15 -1.43 -10.29 15.78
C ILE A 15 -0.52 -10.85 14.67
N GLU A 16 0.58 -10.14 14.39
CA GLU A 16 1.55 -10.44 13.31
C GLU A 16 0.92 -10.68 11.92
N ALA A 17 -0.34 -10.32 11.74
CA ALA A 17 -1.09 -10.52 10.51
C ALA A 17 -0.97 -9.30 9.62
N ALA A 18 -0.93 -9.54 8.31
CA ALA A 18 -1.04 -8.51 7.30
C ALA A 18 -2.23 -8.77 6.39
N VAL A 19 -2.91 -7.69 6.02
CA VAL A 19 -4.08 -7.70 5.15
C VAL A 19 -3.91 -6.67 4.04
N CYS A 20 -4.47 -6.98 2.88
CA CYS A 20 -4.64 -6.03 1.80
C CYS A 20 -6.00 -5.34 1.98
N GLU A 21 -6.03 -4.03 2.24
CA GLU A 21 -7.28 -3.29 2.47
C GLU A 21 -8.22 -3.30 1.26
N LYS A 22 -7.64 -3.38 0.05
CA LYS A 22 -8.40 -3.41 -1.20
C LYS A 22 -9.19 -4.71 -1.37
N THR A 23 -8.53 -5.84 -1.15
CA THR A 23 -9.14 -7.17 -1.33
C THR A 23 -9.74 -7.73 -0.04
N ARG A 24 -9.43 -7.10 1.12
CA ARG A 24 -9.73 -7.56 2.48
C ARG A 24 -9.23 -8.98 2.77
N LYS A 25 -8.23 -9.45 2.01
CA LYS A 25 -7.60 -10.75 2.19
C LYS A 25 -6.36 -10.62 3.05
N LEU A 26 -6.07 -11.67 3.79
CA LEU A 26 -4.78 -11.85 4.45
C LEU A 26 -3.70 -11.99 3.37
N VAL A 27 -2.59 -11.27 3.54
CA VAL A 27 -1.45 -11.26 2.64
C VAL A 27 -0.17 -11.42 3.44
N GLU A 28 0.81 -12.11 2.88
CA GLU A 28 2.12 -12.19 3.53
C GLU A 28 2.97 -10.97 3.20
N THR A 29 3.74 -10.50 4.18
CA THR A 29 4.67 -9.36 4.05
C THR A 29 5.67 -9.54 2.91
N ASN A 30 6.17 -10.76 2.72
CA ASN A 30 7.18 -11.09 1.72
C ASN A 30 6.58 -11.73 0.45
N SER A 31 5.25 -11.74 0.31
CA SER A 31 4.61 -12.23 -0.90
C SER A 31 4.85 -11.30 -2.10
N ARG A 32 4.77 -11.89 -3.30
CA ARG A 32 4.83 -11.13 -4.55
C ARG A 32 3.65 -10.13 -4.61
N PRO A 33 3.88 -8.91 -5.12
CA PRO A 33 2.83 -7.94 -5.36
C PRO A 33 1.83 -8.47 -6.39
N CYS A 34 0.55 -8.13 -6.21
CA CYS A 34 -0.49 -8.42 -7.19
C CYS A 34 -0.42 -7.44 -8.37
N ASP A 35 -1.17 -7.71 -9.44
CA ASP A 35 -1.25 -6.85 -10.62
C ASP A 35 -1.72 -5.43 -10.29
N GLU A 36 -2.57 -5.31 -9.26
CA GLU A 36 -3.08 -4.03 -8.74
C GLU A 36 -2.15 -3.38 -7.70
N PHE A 37 -0.86 -3.74 -7.70
CA PHE A 37 0.11 -3.21 -6.76
C PHE A 37 0.36 -1.71 -6.99
N VAL A 38 0.20 -0.94 -5.92
CA VAL A 38 0.50 0.49 -5.91
C VAL A 38 1.66 0.70 -4.97
N SER A 39 2.82 1.09 -5.50
CA SER A 39 4.02 1.32 -4.67
C SER A 39 3.79 2.49 -3.71
N LYS A 40 4.01 2.26 -2.42
CA LYS A 40 4.01 3.33 -1.41
C LYS A 40 5.25 4.25 -1.56
N MET A 41 6.30 3.76 -2.22
CA MET A 41 7.61 4.42 -2.30
C MET A 41 7.65 5.61 -3.26
N GLN A 42 6.60 5.85 -4.05
CA GLN A 42 6.49 7.02 -4.94
C GLN A 42 5.61 8.16 -4.39
N MET A 43 5.36 8.21 -3.08
CA MET A 43 4.57 9.27 -2.42
C MET A 43 5.40 10.38 -1.76
N THR A 44 6.68 10.48 -2.09
CA THR A 44 7.47 11.68 -1.84
C THR A 44 8.08 12.09 -3.16
N ASP A 45 7.39 12.96 -3.87
CA ASP A 45 8.03 13.80 -4.88
C ASP A 45 9.09 14.69 -4.16
N GLU A 46 10.01 15.28 -4.92
CA GLU A 46 11.21 15.99 -4.41
C GLU A 46 10.90 17.21 -3.51
N TRP A 47 9.62 17.47 -3.23
CA TRP A 47 9.09 18.56 -2.41
C TRP A 47 8.40 18.10 -1.11
N GLY A 48 8.41 16.79 -0.79
CA GLY A 48 8.00 16.29 0.54
C GLY A 48 6.52 16.48 0.89
N GLU A 49 5.63 16.62 -0.09
CA GLU A 49 4.19 16.59 0.16
C GLU A 49 3.70 15.15 0.26
N ASP A 50 3.19 14.77 1.43
CA ASP A 50 2.44 13.54 1.62
C ASP A 50 1.23 13.56 0.67
N ALA A 51 1.24 12.73 -0.37
CA ALA A 51 0.08 12.50 -1.23
C ALA A 51 -1.05 11.73 -0.49
N ASN A 52 -1.26 12.02 0.80
CA ASN A 52 -2.36 11.52 1.58
C ASN A 52 -3.53 12.50 1.49
N GLY A 53 -4.37 12.28 0.48
CA GLY A 53 -5.71 12.83 0.46
C GLY A 53 -6.02 13.72 -0.74
N LYS A 54 -6.23 13.08 -1.89
CA LYS A 54 -7.46 13.20 -2.68
C LYS A 54 -7.32 12.38 -3.95
N CYS A 55 -8.22 11.43 -4.13
CA CYS A 55 -8.63 11.00 -5.46
C CYS A 55 -9.19 12.24 -6.19
N GLY A 56 -8.30 13.00 -6.81
CA GLY A 56 -8.61 14.06 -7.74
C GLY A 56 -8.67 13.50 -9.14
N CYS A 57 -9.69 12.67 -9.44
CA CYS A 57 -10.14 12.52 -10.81
C CYS A 57 -10.71 13.86 -11.25
N ARG A 58 -9.83 14.77 -11.69
CA ARG A 58 -10.21 15.84 -12.59
C ARG A 58 -10.33 15.23 -13.99
N LYS A 59 -11.57 15.14 -14.45
CA LYS A 59 -11.90 15.61 -15.80
C LYS A 59 -13.30 16.20 -15.78
#